data_AF-X1J367-F1
#
_entry.id   AF-X1J367-F1
#
_cell.length_a   1.000
_cell.length_b   1.000
_cell.length_c   1.000
_cell.angle_alpha   90.00
_cell.angle_beta   90.00
_cell.angle_gamma   90.00
#
_symmetry.space_group_name_H-M   'P 1'
#
loop_
_entity.id
_entity.type
_entity.pdbx_description
1 polymer ?
#
loop_
_entity_poly.entity_id
_entity_poly.type
_entity_poly.pdbx_seq_one_letter_code
_entity_poly.pdbx_strand_id
1 'polypeptide(L)'
;MSKSYFEKGDMYLDIYDAYGRNPVVFESAIENYRKGLQLDPDNTLYHYRLGYAYHLMRRLTEASGEYEVALKLDPPRSASEDDLKLADKYAPKL
;
A
#
# COMPACT_ATOMS: atom_id res chain seq x y z
N MET A 1 9.22 17.82 16.02
CA MET A 1 7.95 17.41 15.36
C MET A 1 8.00 15.91 15.21
N SER A 2 7.10 15.18 15.87
CA SER A 2 7.04 13.72 15.75
C SER A 2 6.61 13.38 14.32
N LYS A 3 7.51 12.81 13.50
CA LYS A 3 7.12 12.32 12.18
C LYS A 3 6.00 11.31 12.35
N SER A 4 4.90 11.48 11.61
CA SER A 4 3.80 10.53 11.60
C SER A 4 4.30 9.17 11.10
N TYR A 5 3.61 8.08 11.44
CA TYR A 5 3.97 6.76 10.92
C TYR A 5 3.95 6.74 9.38
N PHE A 6 3.08 7.53 8.76
CA PHE A 6 3.05 7.74 7.33
C PHE A 6 4.37 8.29 6.78
N GLU A 7 4.84 9.42 7.33
CA GLU A 7 6.08 10.06 6.87
C GLU A 7 7.31 9.17 7.06
N LYS A 8 7.32 8.33 8.10
CA LYS A 8 8.39 7.34 8.30
C LYS A 8 8.33 6.23 7.27
N GLY A 9 7.13 5.71 6.99
CA GLY A 9 6.91 4.70 5.96
C GLY A 9 7.38 5.18 4.59
N ASP A 10 6.94 6.37 4.17
CA ASP A 10 7.32 6.98 2.89
C ASP A 10 8.84 7.21 2.81
N MET A 11 9.45 7.70 3.90
CA MET A 11 10.91 7.86 3.95
C MET A 11 11.65 6.53 3.71
N TYR A 12 11.17 5.42 4.27
CA TYR A 12 11.78 4.12 4.02
C TYR A 12 11.54 3.64 2.58
N LEU A 13 10.36 3.88 1.98
CA LEU A 13 10.16 3.58 0.56
C LEU A 13 11.08 4.40 -0.35
N ASP A 14 11.28 5.68 -0.09
CA ASP A 14 12.20 6.53 -0.86
C ASP A 14 13.63 5.99 -0.79
N ILE A 15 14.07 5.54 0.40
CA ILE A 15 15.38 4.90 0.58
C ILE A 15 15.44 3.58 -0.20
N TYR A 16 14.37 2.79 -0.20
CA TYR A 16 14.32 1.53 -0.94
C TYR A 16 14.49 1.75 -2.46
N ASP A 17 13.82 2.76 -3.01
CA ASP A 17 13.92 3.12 -4.43
C ASP A 17 15.29 3.72 -4.78
N ALA A 18 15.84 4.56 -3.89
CA ALA A 18 17.12 5.24 -4.12
C ALA A 18 18.35 4.34 -3.97
N TYR A 19 18.35 3.41 -3.00
CA TYR A 19 19.52 2.59 -2.65
C TYR A 19 19.44 1.15 -3.17
N GLY A 20 18.44 0.84 -3.99
CA GLY A 20 18.20 -0.49 -4.52
C GLY A 20 17.53 -1.40 -3.49
N ARG A 21 16.70 -2.33 -3.99
CA ARG A 21 15.70 -3.16 -3.27
C ARG A 21 16.22 -3.86 -2.01
N ASN A 22 16.45 -3.11 -0.93
CA ASN A 22 16.98 -3.62 0.33
C ASN A 22 15.82 -4.13 1.19
N PRO A 23 15.78 -5.43 1.53
CA PRO A 23 14.68 -6.02 2.27
C PRO A 23 14.50 -5.43 3.69
N VAL A 24 15.56 -4.93 4.33
CA VAL A 24 15.47 -4.36 5.69
C VAL A 24 14.75 -3.01 5.69
N VAL A 25 15.06 -2.18 4.68
CA VAL A 25 14.43 -0.87 4.50
C VAL A 25 12.94 -1.05 4.19
N PHE A 26 12.63 -2.04 3.36
CA PHE A 26 11.27 -2.41 3.02
C PHE A 26 10.43 -2.85 4.23
N GLU A 27 10.93 -3.76 5.07
CA GLU A 27 10.20 -4.20 6.26
C GLU A 27 9.95 -3.03 7.22
N SER A 28 10.87 -2.06 7.28
CA SER A 28 10.69 -0.83 8.04
C SER A 28 9.54 0.03 7.49
N ALA A 29 9.36 0.10 6.16
CA ALA A 29 8.22 0.79 5.55
C ALA A 29 6.89 0.11 5.94
N ILE A 30 6.80 -1.22 5.78
CA ILE A 30 5.62 -2.01 6.17
C ILE A 30 5.26 -1.76 7.63
N GLU A 31 6.24 -1.88 8.54
CA GLU A 31 5.97 -1.78 9.97
C GLU A 31 5.38 -0.42 10.33
N ASN A 32 5.89 0.66 9.71
CA ASN A 32 5.35 1.99 9.92
C ASN A 32 3.92 2.11 9.38
N TYR A 33 3.62 1.64 8.18
CA TYR A 33 2.24 1.67 7.67
C TYR A 33 1.28 0.82 8.51
N ARG A 34 1.70 -0.37 8.97
CA ARG A 34 0.90 -1.21 9.88
C ARG A 34 0.64 -0.52 11.23
N LYS A 35 1.62 0.19 11.79
CA LYS A 35 1.42 1.03 12.99
C LYS A 35 0.45 2.18 12.73
N GLY A 36 0.48 2.78 11.54
CA GLY A 36 -0.52 3.74 11.09
C GLY A 36 -1.93 3.15 11.12
N LEU A 37 -2.10 1.96 10.53
CA LEU A 37 -3.38 1.24 10.51
C LEU A 37 -3.85 0.76 11.89
N GLN A 38 -2.95 0.54 12.84
CA GLN A 38 -3.35 0.27 14.23
C GLN A 38 -4.02 1.49 14.90
N LEU A 39 -3.68 2.71 14.45
CA LEU A 39 -4.27 3.95 14.98
C LEU A 39 -5.52 4.36 14.18
N ASP A 40 -5.50 4.15 12.87
CA ASP A 40 -6.58 4.49 11.95
C ASP A 40 -6.78 3.34 10.94
N PRO A 41 -7.58 2.31 11.32
CA PRO A 41 -7.76 1.11 10.51
C PRO A 41 -8.45 1.32 9.17
N ASP A 42 -9.19 2.41 9.01
CA ASP A 42 -9.98 2.70 7.79
C ASP A 42 -9.28 3.75 6.91
N ASN A 43 -7.99 4.00 7.15
CA ASN A 43 -7.24 4.98 6.39
C ASN A 43 -6.83 4.43 5.02
N THR A 44 -7.55 4.86 3.99
CA THR A 44 -7.30 4.48 2.58
C THR A 44 -5.84 4.67 2.17
N LEU A 45 -5.20 5.76 2.61
CA LEU A 45 -3.84 6.09 2.19
C LEU A 45 -2.80 5.14 2.79
N TYR A 46 -2.98 4.70 4.04
CA TYR A 46 -2.13 3.68 4.65
C TYR A 46 -2.28 2.33 3.95
N HIS A 47 -3.50 1.90 3.64
CA HIS A 47 -3.74 0.67 2.88
C HIS A 47 -3.10 0.72 1.49
N TYR A 48 -3.28 1.82 0.76
CA TYR A 48 -2.65 2.01 -0.55
C TYR A 48 -1.11 1.93 -0.47
N ARG A 49 -0.49 2.65 0.46
CA ARG A 49 0.97 2.64 0.62
C ARG A 49 1.51 1.29 1.06
N LEU A 50 0.79 0.59 1.93
CA LEU A 50 1.16 -0.76 2.35
C LEU A 50 1.07 -1.76 1.18
N GLY A 51 0.02 -1.67 0.36
CA GLY A 51 -0.11 -2.43 -0.88
C GLY A 51 1.00 -2.14 -1.88
N TYR A 52 1.38 -0.86 -2.03
CA TYR A 52 2.49 -0.42 -2.88
C TYR A 52 3.83 -0.97 -2.41
N ALA A 53 4.09 -0.93 -1.11
CA ALA A 53 5.26 -1.56 -0.53
C ALA A 53 5.30 -3.06 -0.91
N TYR A 54 4.25 -3.82 -0.63
CA TYR A 54 4.20 -5.25 -0.95
C TYR A 54 4.40 -5.52 -2.45
N HIS A 55 3.83 -4.68 -3.31
CA HIS A 55 3.97 -4.79 -4.76
C HIS A 55 5.44 -4.66 -5.21
N LEU A 56 6.18 -3.67 -4.69
CA LEU A 56 7.60 -3.47 -5.01
C LEU A 56 8.45 -4.70 -4.69
N MET A 57 8.06 -5.47 -3.67
CA MET A 57 8.71 -6.72 -3.25
C MET A 57 8.13 -7.98 -3.89
N ARG A 58 7.25 -7.84 -4.89
CA ARG A 58 6.57 -8.94 -5.57
C ARG A 58 5.74 -9.83 -4.64
N ARG A 59 5.35 -9.31 -3.47
CA ARG A 59 4.39 -9.93 -2.54
C ARG A 59 2.97 -9.61 -3.01
N LEU A 60 2.63 -10.15 -4.18
CA LEU A 60 1.45 -9.72 -4.94
C LEU A 60 0.14 -10.05 -4.25
N THR A 61 0.09 -11.15 -3.49
CA THR A 61 -1.10 -11.53 -2.70
C THR A 61 -1.38 -10.52 -1.60
N GLU A 62 -0.38 -10.15 -0.81
CA GLU A 62 -0.56 -9.12 0.22
C GLU A 62 -0.84 -7.74 -0.39
N ALA A 63 -0.18 -7.40 -1.50
CA ALA A 63 -0.44 -6.16 -2.22
C ALA A 63 -1.90 -6.05 -2.66
N SER A 64 -2.45 -7.12 -3.26
CA SER A 64 -3.83 -7.19 -3.70
C SER A 64 -4.80 -6.97 -2.55
N GLY A 65 -4.58 -7.65 -1.42
CA GLY A 65 -5.45 -7.52 -0.24
C GLY A 65 -5.54 -6.08 0.26
N GLU A 66 -4.41 -5.37 0.35
CA GLU A 66 -4.39 -3.98 0.82
C GLU A 66 -5.01 -3.01 -0.20
N TYR A 67 -4.77 -3.22 -1.49
CA TYR A 67 -5.41 -2.42 -2.54
C TYR A 67 -6.92 -2.63 -2.59
N GLU A 68 -7.40 -3.85 -2.40
CA GLU A 68 -8.83 -4.14 -2.30
C GLU A 68 -9.48 -3.42 -1.12
N VAL A 69 -8.80 -3.36 0.03
CA VAL A 69 -9.30 -2.62 1.19
C VAL A 69 -9.36 -1.13 0.87
N ALA A 70 -8.31 -0.55 0.29
CA ALA A 70 -8.31 0.85 -0.12
C ALA A 70 -9.46 1.18 -1.09
N LEU A 71 -9.71 0.32 -2.10
CA LEU A 71 -10.81 0.49 -3.05
C LEU A 71 -12.20 0.34 -2.42
N LYS A 72 -12.34 -0.50 -1.37
CA LYS A 72 -13.60 -0.62 -0.61
C LYS A 72 -13.86 0.61 0.25
N LEU A 73 -12.81 1.20 0.84
CA LEU A 73 -12.89 2.36 1.71
C LEU A 73 -13.14 3.67 0.94
N ASP A 74 -12.45 3.87 -0.19
CA ASP A 74 -12.65 4.99 -1.10
C ASP A 74 -12.81 4.51 -2.55
N PRO A 75 -14.02 4.07 -2.93
CA PRO A 75 -14.30 3.65 -4.29
C PRO A 75 -14.12 4.83 -5.26
N PRO A 76 -13.51 4.64 -6.44
CA PRO A 76 -13.32 5.74 -7.37
C PRO A 76 -14.68 6.31 -7.78
N ARG A 77 -14.86 7.61 -7.56
CA ARG A 77 -16.14 8.32 -7.74
C ARG A 77 -16.76 8.20 -9.15
N SER A 78 -15.94 7.84 -10.13
CA SER A 78 -16.30 7.65 -11.53
C SER A 78 -15.54 6.48 -12.16
N ALA A 79 -15.32 5.40 -11.39
CA ALA A 79 -14.81 4.15 -11.97
C ALA A 79 -15.81 3.68 -13.04
N SER A 80 -15.36 3.61 -14.29
CA SER A 80 -16.17 2.95 -15.32
C SER A 80 -16.16 1.44 -15.08
N GLU A 81 -17.14 0.72 -15.64
CA GLU A 81 -17.11 -0.76 -15.61
C GLU A 81 -15.81 -1.31 -16.22
N ASP A 82 -15.21 -0.61 -17.17
CA ASP A 82 -13.97 -1.02 -17.81
C ASP A 82 -12.76 -0.85 -16.89
N ASP A 83 -12.74 0.20 -16.06
CA ASP A 83 -11.71 0.38 -15.03
C ASP A 83 -11.81 -0.71 -13.95
N LEU A 84 -13.04 -1.10 -13.57
CA LEU A 84 -13.28 -2.19 -12.63
C LEU A 84 -12.91 -3.56 -13.23
N LYS A 85 -13.24 -3.82 -14.51
CA LYS A 85 -12.83 -5.05 -15.22
C LYS A 85 -11.32 -5.13 -15.40
N LEU A 86 -10.64 -3.99 -15.60
CA LEU A 86 -9.19 -3.93 -15.71
C LEU A 86 -8.53 -4.18 -14.34
N ALA A 87 -9.07 -3.59 -13.29
CA ALA A 87 -8.67 -3.87 -11.91
C ALA A 87 -8.85 -5.37 -11.58
N ASP A 88 -10.01 -5.97 -11.87
CA ASP A 88 -10.24 -7.41 -11.72
C ASP A 88 -9.35 -8.27 -12.64
N LYS A 89 -8.81 -7.73 -13.73
CA LYS A 89 -7.92 -8.49 -14.63
C LYS A 89 -6.48 -8.51 -14.13
N TYR A 90 -6.02 -7.43 -13.48
CA TYR A 90 -4.65 -7.29 -12.96
C TYR A 90 -4.54 -7.52 -11.45
N ALA A 91 -5.66 -7.42 -10.75
CA ALA A 91 -5.94 -7.92 -9.42
C ALA A 91 -7.12 -8.90 -9.52
N PRO A 92 -6.97 -10.01 -10.29
CA PRO A 92 -7.98 -11.07 -10.22
C PRO A 92 -8.09 -11.47 -8.77
N LYS A 93 -9.31 -11.67 -8.28
CA LYS A 93 -9.54 -12.38 -7.02
C LYS A 93 -8.54 -13.54 -6.98
N LEU A 94 -7.52 -13.39 -6.14
CA LEU A 94 -6.56 -14.43 -5.83
C LEU A 94 -7.26 -15.45 -4.92
#